data_AF-A0A072PNY1-F1
#
_entry.id   AF-A0A072PNY1-F1
#
_cell.length_a   1.000
_cell.length_b   1.000
_cell.length_c   1.000
_cell.angle_alpha   90.00
_cell.angle_beta   90.00
_cell.angle_gamma   90.00
#
_symmetry.space_group_name_H-M   'P 1'
#
loop_
_entity.id
_entity.type
_entity.pdbx_description
1 polymer ?
#
loop_
_entity_poly.entity_id
_entity_poly.type
_entity_poly.pdbx_seq_one_letter_code
_entity_poly.pdbx_strand_id
1 'polypeptide(L)'
;MVGGGAVAAGMVYTMFSLQAFILSVVSLSSMPIEEYMLLPLALKMKVLDPQAALMTTAEVHQFLSSHPPRPKQKKIGTYQPVDLKNYNVVRDDFQHYIATTVPYTLSMPEAFIKNVVPRLRRVGLTKTEALMLINLGVGAHRNGSQQKAGDAAPPSFNGNGEELGEEAAEVEQEQDDRQLLSLVVEELEERFPGEEGEAMIDSILQIIKDAYQDLRPSNEDPHITTLNGTLPT
;
A
#
# COMPACT_ATOMS: atom_id res chain seq x y z
N MET A 1 54.49 11.61 39.17
CA MET A 1 55.05 12.00 37.87
C MET A 1 54.83 10.83 36.93
N VAL A 2 53.62 10.62 36.38
CA VAL A 2 53.02 11.21 35.16
C VAL A 2 53.90 11.08 33.91
N GLY A 3 53.48 10.19 33.02
CA GLY A 3 53.18 10.54 31.62
C GLY A 3 54.21 10.15 30.57
N GLY A 4 53.78 9.33 29.59
CA GLY A 4 54.48 9.24 28.30
C GLY A 4 54.34 7.89 27.58
N GLY A 5 53.13 7.52 27.13
CA GLY A 5 52.96 6.27 26.36
C GLY A 5 51.91 6.30 25.23
N ALA A 6 51.02 7.28 25.17
CA ALA A 6 49.82 7.18 24.33
C ALA A 6 49.85 7.94 22.99
N VAL A 7 50.90 8.70 22.67
CA VAL A 7 50.87 9.62 21.52
C VAL A 7 51.37 8.99 20.21
N ALA A 8 52.16 7.90 20.26
CA ALA A 8 52.79 7.33 19.06
C ALA A 8 51.86 6.44 18.21
N ALA A 9 50.84 5.80 18.81
CA ALA A 9 49.98 4.86 18.09
C ALA A 9 48.91 5.56 17.21
N GLY A 10 48.45 6.75 17.59
CA GLY A 10 47.41 7.49 16.86
C GLY A 10 47.89 8.11 15.54
N MET A 11 49.19 8.39 15.41
CA MET A 11 49.74 9.09 14.24
C MET A 11 50.07 8.14 13.08
N VAL A 12 50.30 6.85 13.36
CA VAL A 12 50.57 5.83 12.34
C VAL A 12 49.26 5.39 11.65
N TYR A 13 48.15 5.31 12.40
CA TYR A 13 46.87 4.88 11.84
C TYR A 13 46.22 5.92 10.90
N THR A 14 46.45 7.21 11.15
CA THR A 14 45.92 8.28 10.28
C THR A 14 46.70 8.40 8.97
N MET A 15 48.02 8.14 8.95
CA MET A 15 48.80 8.17 7.71
C MET A 15 48.49 6.99 6.78
N PHE A 16 48.25 5.78 7.31
CA PHE A 16 47.87 4.62 6.47
C PHE A 16 46.49 4.77 5.83
N SER A 17 45.54 5.42 6.52
CA SER A 17 44.19 5.66 5.98
C SER A 17 44.17 6.72 4.87
N LEU A 18 44.98 7.78 5.01
CA LEU A 18 45.07 8.83 3.99
C LEU A 18 45.76 8.34 2.70
N GLN A 19 46.74 7.42 2.83
CA GLN A 19 47.45 6.88 1.67
C GLN A 19 46.62 5.86 0.86
N ALA A 20 45.72 5.13 1.52
CA ALA A 20 44.72 4.27 0.85
C ALA A 20 43.65 5.10 0.10
N PHE A 21 43.26 6.26 0.62
CA PHE A 21 42.30 7.14 -0.04
C PHE A 21 42.88 7.80 -1.30
N ILE A 22 44.15 8.23 -1.27
CA ILE A 22 44.83 8.83 -2.43
C ILE A 22 45.06 7.80 -3.55
N LEU A 23 45.38 6.55 -3.22
CA LEU A 23 45.53 5.48 -4.23
C LEU A 23 44.19 5.09 -4.89
N SER A 24 43.06 5.21 -4.17
CA SER A 24 41.72 5.02 -4.76
C SER A 24 41.37 6.12 -5.76
N VAL A 25 41.68 7.38 -5.45
CA VAL A 25 41.39 8.53 -6.32
C VAL A 25 42.31 8.56 -7.56
N VAL A 26 43.56 8.14 -7.44
CA VAL A 26 44.50 8.12 -8.58
C VAL A 26 44.17 6.99 -9.59
N SER A 27 43.58 5.89 -9.14
CA SER A 27 43.14 4.78 -10.01
C SER A 27 41.95 5.14 -10.93
N LEU A 28 41.27 6.27 -10.68
CA LEU A 28 40.22 6.80 -11.57
C LEU A 28 40.76 7.63 -12.75
N SER A 29 42.08 7.86 -12.84
CA SER A 29 42.66 8.77 -13.86
C SER A 29 43.30 8.08 -15.07
N SER A 30 43.27 6.75 -15.15
CA SER A 30 43.83 6.00 -16.29
C SER A 30 42.83 4.98 -16.82
N MET A 31 41.72 5.47 -17.37
CA MET A 31 40.91 4.70 -18.31
C MET A 31 41.17 5.22 -19.73
N PRO A 32 41.55 4.35 -20.68
CA PRO A 32 41.78 4.75 -22.06
C PRO A 32 40.48 5.26 -22.71
N ILE A 33 40.59 6.41 -23.38
CA ILE A 33 39.48 7.20 -23.96
C ILE A 33 38.82 6.53 -25.20
N GLU A 34 39.22 5.32 -25.59
CA GLU A 34 38.75 4.70 -26.85
C GLU A 34 37.46 3.86 -26.76
N GLU A 35 36.83 3.70 -25.59
CA GLU A 35 35.59 2.90 -25.47
C GLU A 35 34.29 3.71 -25.52
N TYR A 36 34.35 5.02 -25.82
CA TYR A 36 33.17 5.89 -25.89
C TYR A 36 32.46 5.93 -27.26
N MET A 37 32.97 5.23 -28.28
CA MET A 37 32.45 5.31 -29.65
C MET A 37 31.50 4.17 -30.07
N LEU A 38 30.92 3.42 -29.14
CA LEU A 38 29.91 2.40 -29.45
C LEU A 38 28.85 2.29 -28.33
N LEU A 39 28.32 3.42 -27.85
CA LEU A 39 27.05 3.39 -27.10
C LEU A 39 25.90 3.15 -28.10
N PRO A 40 25.25 1.98 -28.07
CA PRO A 40 24.19 1.66 -29.02
C PRO A 40 22.98 2.51 -28.67
N LEU A 41 22.76 3.61 -29.39
CA LEU A 41 21.50 4.38 -29.47
C LEU A 41 20.67 4.30 -28.17
N ALA A 42 21.31 4.64 -27.05
CA ALA A 42 20.66 4.56 -25.75
C ALA A 42 19.48 5.52 -25.80
N LEU A 43 18.28 4.94 -25.83
CA LEU A 43 17.01 5.64 -25.82
C LEU A 43 17.12 6.84 -24.91
N LYS A 44 17.06 8.03 -25.51
CA LYS A 44 17.00 9.33 -24.83
C LYS A 44 15.61 9.47 -24.19
N MET A 45 15.27 8.52 -23.32
CA MET A 45 14.04 8.53 -22.55
C MET A 45 14.24 9.52 -21.42
N LYS A 46 13.44 10.58 -21.44
CA LYS A 46 13.43 11.61 -20.40
C LYS A 46 12.17 11.46 -19.58
N VAL A 47 12.32 11.41 -18.27
CA VAL A 47 11.19 11.54 -17.34
C VAL A 47 10.72 12.99 -17.40
N LEU A 48 9.46 13.20 -17.78
CA LEU A 48 8.85 14.53 -17.85
C LEU A 48 8.26 14.93 -16.50
N ASP A 49 7.54 14.00 -15.88
CA ASP A 49 6.92 14.17 -14.57
C ASP A 49 7.03 12.84 -13.80
N PRO A 50 7.80 12.80 -12.69
CA PRO A 50 7.91 11.59 -11.87
C PRO A 50 6.68 11.30 -11.01
N GLN A 51 5.80 12.29 -10.76
CA GLN A 51 4.67 12.18 -9.83
C GLN A 51 3.36 12.67 -10.47
N ALA A 52 3.04 12.12 -11.65
CA ALA A 52 1.88 12.55 -12.44
C ALA A 52 0.52 12.23 -11.80
N ALA A 53 0.44 11.18 -10.98
CA ALA A 53 -0.82 10.76 -10.36
C ALA A 53 -0.60 10.02 -9.03
N LEU A 54 -1.63 10.08 -8.19
CA LEU A 54 -1.77 9.24 -6.99
C LEU A 54 -2.91 8.27 -7.24
N MET A 55 -2.66 6.98 -7.06
CA MET A 55 -3.63 5.91 -7.26
C MET A 55 -3.73 5.05 -6.01
N THR A 56 -4.94 4.61 -5.70
CA THR A 56 -5.18 3.60 -4.66
C THR A 56 -4.76 2.21 -5.14
N THR A 57 -4.48 1.32 -4.19
CA THR A 57 -4.22 -0.10 -4.50
C THR A 57 -5.41 -0.74 -5.23
N ALA A 58 -6.64 -0.35 -4.86
CA ALA A 58 -7.87 -0.84 -5.50
C ALA A 58 -7.98 -0.41 -6.97
N GLU A 59 -7.70 0.85 -7.31
CA GLU A 59 -7.71 1.32 -8.71
C GLU A 59 -6.67 0.59 -9.56
N VAL A 60 -5.46 0.41 -9.03
CA VAL A 60 -4.40 -0.33 -9.73
C VAL A 60 -4.83 -1.78 -9.95
N HIS A 61 -5.41 -2.43 -8.94
CA HIS A 61 -5.92 -3.79 -9.06
C HIS A 61 -7.05 -3.91 -10.08
N GLN A 62 -8.03 -3.01 -10.05
CA GLN A 62 -9.14 -2.98 -11.00
C GLN A 62 -8.62 -2.76 -12.43
N PHE A 63 -7.65 -1.87 -12.60
CA PHE A 63 -7.00 -1.64 -13.88
C PHE A 63 -6.29 -2.89 -14.39
N LEU A 64 -5.48 -3.55 -13.56
CA LEU A 64 -4.76 -4.77 -13.96
C LEU A 64 -5.72 -5.93 -14.22
N SER A 65 -6.83 -6.03 -13.48
CA SER A 65 -7.86 -7.07 -13.67
C SER A 65 -8.61 -6.90 -14.99
N SER A 66 -8.91 -5.66 -15.38
CA SER A 66 -9.56 -5.35 -16.68
C SER A 66 -8.61 -5.43 -17.88
N HIS A 67 -7.28 -5.44 -17.65
CA HIS A 67 -6.27 -5.48 -18.69
C HIS A 67 -5.39 -6.73 -18.53
N PRO A 68 -5.74 -7.86 -19.20
CA PRO A 68 -5.02 -9.11 -19.04
C PRO A 68 -3.55 -8.98 -19.49
N PRO A 69 -2.65 -9.83 -18.96
CA PRO A 69 -1.24 -9.81 -19.34
C PRO A 69 -1.04 -9.94 -20.85
N ARG A 70 -0.06 -9.20 -21.38
CA ARG A 70 0.27 -9.27 -22.80
C ARG A 70 0.65 -10.71 -23.19
N PRO A 71 0.07 -11.28 -24.26
CA PRO A 71 0.41 -12.63 -24.69
C PRO A 71 1.86 -12.69 -25.17
N LYS A 72 2.51 -13.84 -24.95
CA LYS A 72 3.87 -14.09 -25.45
C LYS A 72 3.85 -14.07 -26.98
N GLN A 73 4.67 -13.21 -27.57
CA GLN A 73 4.79 -13.12 -29.03
C GLN A 73 5.50 -14.37 -29.57
N LYS A 74 4.97 -14.93 -30.66
CA LYS A 74 5.67 -15.99 -31.42
C LYS A 74 6.84 -15.35 -32.16
N LYS A 75 7.95 -16.07 -32.29
CA LYS A 75 9.09 -15.62 -33.10
C LYS A 75 8.65 -15.54 -34.57
N ILE A 76 8.70 -14.34 -35.16
CA ILE A 76 8.42 -14.12 -36.58
C ILE A 76 9.75 -13.80 -37.26
N GLY A 77 10.23 -14.73 -38.09
CA GLY A 77 11.50 -14.60 -38.80
C GLY A 77 12.70 -14.49 -37.85
N THR A 78 13.54 -13.47 -38.07
CA THR A 78 14.77 -13.20 -37.30
C THR A 78 14.56 -12.24 -36.13
N TYR A 79 13.40 -11.60 -36.01
CA TYR A 79 13.10 -10.69 -34.91
C TYR A 79 13.03 -11.44 -33.58
N GLN A 80 13.74 -10.92 -32.57
CA GLN A 80 13.66 -11.44 -31.21
C GLN A 80 12.35 -10.96 -30.57
N PRO A 81 11.54 -11.86 -30.00
CA PRO A 81 10.36 -11.45 -29.26
C PRO A 81 10.75 -10.65 -28.02
N VAL A 82 9.92 -9.68 -27.65
CA VAL A 82 10.12 -8.91 -26.41
C VAL A 82 10.03 -9.86 -25.21
N ASP A 83 11.01 -9.79 -24.32
CA ASP A 83 10.96 -10.55 -23.06
C ASP A 83 9.92 -9.93 -22.12
N LEU A 84 8.91 -10.73 -21.76
CA LEU A 84 7.83 -10.34 -20.86
C LEU A 84 7.97 -10.98 -19.47
N LYS A 85 9.08 -11.68 -19.17
CA LYS A 85 9.25 -12.40 -17.91
C LYS A 85 9.07 -11.48 -16.70
N ASN A 86 9.85 -10.41 -16.61
CA ASN A 86 9.81 -9.49 -15.47
C ASN A 86 8.46 -8.77 -15.35
N TYR A 87 7.84 -8.43 -16.48
CA TYR A 87 6.50 -7.84 -16.50
C TYR A 87 5.46 -8.76 -15.84
N ASN A 88 5.50 -10.06 -16.14
CA ASN A 88 4.57 -11.01 -15.54
C ASN A 88 4.86 -11.22 -14.05
N VAL A 89 6.14 -11.33 -13.67
CA VAL A 89 6.54 -11.45 -12.25
C VAL A 89 5.99 -10.30 -11.42
N VAL A 90 6.15 -9.04 -11.86
CA VAL A 90 5.62 -7.88 -11.14
C VAL A 90 4.10 -7.93 -10.97
N ARG A 91 3.39 -8.44 -11.99
CA ARG A 91 1.92 -8.58 -11.90
C ARG A 91 1.51 -9.69 -10.93
N ASP A 92 2.20 -10.81 -10.95
CA ASP A 92 1.95 -11.93 -10.06
C ASP A 92 2.26 -11.53 -8.60
N ASP A 93 3.36 -10.83 -8.37
CA ASP A 93 3.76 -10.30 -7.06
C ASP A 93 2.73 -9.30 -6.53
N PHE A 94 2.21 -8.41 -7.39
CA PHE A 94 1.18 -7.45 -7.01
C PHE A 94 -0.13 -8.15 -6.64
N GLN A 95 -0.54 -9.16 -7.42
CA GLN A 95 -1.72 -9.95 -7.10
C GLN A 95 -1.55 -10.70 -5.77
N HIS A 96 -0.36 -11.23 -5.52
CA HIS A 96 -0.01 -11.90 -4.26
C HIS A 96 -0.07 -10.94 -3.07
N TYR A 97 0.49 -9.73 -3.20
CA TYR A 97 0.41 -8.68 -2.18
C TYR A 97 -1.04 -8.35 -1.80
N ILE A 98 -1.93 -8.20 -2.79
CA ILE A 98 -3.35 -7.93 -2.54
C ILE A 98 -4.02 -9.09 -1.81
N ALA A 99 -3.84 -10.31 -2.30
CA ALA A 99 -4.46 -11.49 -1.73
C ALA A 99 -4.02 -11.77 -0.28
N THR A 100 -2.79 -11.39 0.09
CA THR A 100 -2.20 -11.71 1.39
C THR A 100 -2.28 -10.57 2.39
N THR A 101 -2.03 -9.34 1.95
CA THR A 101 -1.79 -8.21 2.85
C THR A 101 -2.99 -7.28 2.93
N VAL A 102 -3.63 -7.00 1.79
CA VAL A 102 -4.70 -6.00 1.69
C VAL A 102 -5.98 -6.56 1.01
N PRO A 103 -6.52 -7.70 1.47
CA PRO A 103 -7.62 -8.39 0.79
C PRO A 103 -8.92 -7.57 0.75
N TYR A 104 -9.12 -6.63 1.67
CA TYR A 104 -10.25 -5.70 1.69
C TYR A 104 -10.29 -4.78 0.47
N THR A 105 -9.17 -4.58 -0.24
CA THR A 105 -9.15 -3.77 -1.46
C THR A 105 -9.94 -4.37 -2.61
N LEU A 106 -10.23 -5.68 -2.56
CA LEU A 106 -11.02 -6.38 -3.57
C LEU A 106 -12.50 -5.97 -3.58
N SER A 107 -13.03 -5.50 -2.45
CA SER A 107 -14.44 -5.09 -2.32
C SER A 107 -14.67 -3.60 -2.55
N MET A 108 -13.61 -2.81 -2.82
CA MET A 108 -13.70 -1.37 -3.02
C MET A 108 -13.88 -0.98 -4.49
N PRO A 109 -15.07 -0.54 -4.94
CA PRO A 109 -15.26 -0.02 -6.28
C PRO A 109 -14.74 1.42 -6.42
N GLU A 110 -14.48 1.87 -7.65
CA GLU A 110 -14.07 3.25 -7.95
C GLU A 110 -15.03 4.31 -7.39
N ALA A 111 -16.33 4.01 -7.32
CA ALA A 111 -17.35 4.89 -6.76
C ALA A 111 -17.12 5.21 -5.27
N PHE A 112 -16.58 4.26 -4.51
CA PHE A 112 -16.22 4.45 -3.10
C PHE A 112 -15.19 5.57 -2.95
N ILE A 113 -14.11 5.51 -3.71
CA ILE A 113 -13.01 6.47 -3.65
C ILE A 113 -13.49 7.88 -4.02
N LYS A 114 -14.35 7.98 -5.05
CA LYS A 114 -14.96 9.24 -5.49
C LYS A 114 -15.85 9.87 -4.42
N ASN A 115 -16.48 9.07 -3.55
CA ASN A 115 -17.32 9.55 -2.46
C ASN A 115 -16.49 9.92 -1.21
N VAL A 116 -15.59 9.03 -0.80
CA VAL A 116 -14.85 9.14 0.47
C VAL A 116 -13.81 10.24 0.46
N VAL A 117 -12.96 10.32 -0.58
CA VAL A 117 -11.82 11.26 -0.60
C VAL A 117 -12.28 12.72 -0.45
N PRO A 118 -13.31 13.20 -1.17
CA PRO A 118 -13.80 14.57 -0.97
C PRO A 118 -14.36 14.83 0.44
N ARG A 119 -15.00 13.84 1.07
CA ARG A 119 -15.54 13.96 2.44
C ARG A 119 -14.41 14.07 3.46
N LEU A 120 -13.41 13.19 3.38
CA LEU A 120 -12.22 13.23 4.23
C LEU A 120 -11.44 14.54 4.10
N ARG A 121 -11.37 15.10 2.88
CA ARG A 121 -10.73 16.41 2.69
C ARG A 121 -11.47 17.58 3.34
N ARG A 122 -12.80 17.50 3.49
CA ARG A 122 -13.59 18.57 4.12
C ARG A 122 -13.40 18.60 5.63
N VAL A 123 -13.16 17.44 6.25
CA VAL A 123 -12.83 17.33 7.69
C VAL A 123 -11.34 17.60 7.96
N GLY A 124 -10.61 18.06 6.96
CA GLY A 124 -9.27 18.59 7.11
C GLY A 124 -8.15 17.62 6.76
N LEU A 125 -8.42 16.38 6.34
CA LEU A 125 -7.37 15.44 5.91
C LEU A 125 -6.75 15.84 4.56
N THR A 126 -5.46 15.58 4.41
CA THR A 126 -4.76 15.73 3.14
C THR A 126 -5.12 14.60 2.18
N LYS A 127 -4.86 14.81 0.88
CA LYS A 127 -5.10 13.77 -0.12
C LYS A 127 -4.30 12.50 0.16
N THR A 128 -3.07 12.64 0.66
CA THR A 128 -2.18 11.51 0.95
C THR A 128 -2.64 10.74 2.19
N GLU A 129 -3.06 11.44 3.24
CA GLU A 129 -3.63 10.81 4.44
C GLU A 129 -4.89 10.01 4.08
N ALA A 130 -5.83 10.63 3.35
CA ALA A 130 -7.04 9.95 2.89
C ALA A 130 -6.73 8.71 2.04
N LEU A 131 -5.77 8.81 1.13
CA LEU A 131 -5.33 7.69 0.30
C LEU A 131 -4.74 6.56 1.13
N MET A 132 -3.93 6.90 2.14
CA MET A 132 -3.30 5.93 3.03
C MET A 132 -4.32 5.21 3.91
N LEU A 133 -5.28 5.93 4.49
CA LEU A 133 -6.37 5.33 5.28
C LEU A 133 -7.19 4.34 4.44
N ILE A 134 -7.50 4.70 3.19
CA ILE A 134 -8.19 3.80 2.25
C ILE A 134 -7.34 2.56 1.94
N ASN A 135 -6.05 2.76 1.63
CA ASN A 135 -5.14 1.65 1.29
C ASN A 135 -4.86 0.72 2.48
N LEU A 136 -4.97 1.20 3.72
CA LEU A 136 -4.85 0.41 4.95
C LEU A 136 -6.19 -0.23 5.37
N GLY A 137 -7.29 0.10 4.70
CA GLY A 137 -8.60 -0.47 4.99
C GLY A 137 -9.09 -0.09 6.38
N VAL A 138 -8.80 1.14 6.83
CA VAL A 138 -9.41 1.69 8.06
C VAL A 138 -10.92 1.66 7.88
N GLY A 139 -11.69 1.18 8.86
CA GLY A 139 -13.15 1.04 8.77
C GLY A 139 -13.65 -0.10 7.86
N ALA A 140 -12.77 -0.88 7.23
CA ALA A 140 -13.17 -2.11 6.56
C ALA A 140 -13.43 -3.21 7.59
N HIS A 141 -14.49 -4.01 7.43
CA HIS A 141 -14.78 -5.11 8.35
C HIS A 141 -13.67 -6.16 8.26
N ARG A 142 -12.87 -6.29 9.32
CA ARG A 142 -11.83 -7.31 9.44
C ARG A 142 -12.42 -8.43 10.28
N ASN A 143 -13.02 -9.43 9.63
CA ASN A 143 -13.59 -10.59 10.32
C ASN A 143 -12.51 -11.37 11.08
N GLY A 144 -12.10 -10.94 12.29
CA GLY A 144 -11.33 -11.65 13.31
C GLY A 144 -10.08 -12.45 12.90
N SER A 145 -9.63 -12.41 11.65
CA SER A 145 -8.72 -13.41 11.09
C SER A 145 -7.27 -12.94 10.96
N GLN A 146 -6.88 -11.88 11.66
CA GLN A 146 -5.48 -11.44 11.72
C GLN A 146 -4.83 -11.53 13.11
N GLN A 147 -5.44 -12.24 14.06
CA GLN A 147 -4.77 -12.74 15.26
C GLN A 147 -4.80 -14.27 15.32
N LYS A 148 -4.04 -14.92 14.44
CA LYS A 148 -3.55 -16.29 14.66
C LYS A 148 -2.20 -16.50 13.98
N ALA A 149 -1.23 -15.70 14.38
CA ALA A 149 0.19 -16.01 14.25
C ALA A 149 0.85 -15.81 15.62
N GLY A 150 0.55 -16.71 16.54
CA GLY A 150 1.06 -16.70 17.91
C GLY A 150 0.53 -17.93 18.66
N ASP A 151 1.42 -18.89 18.84
CA ASP A 151 1.19 -20.21 19.41
C ASP A 151 0.74 -20.12 20.89
N ALA A 152 -0.51 -20.49 21.18
CA ALA A 152 -0.99 -21.09 22.43
C ALA A 152 -2.51 -21.32 22.35
N ALA A 153 -2.94 -22.57 22.28
CA ALA A 153 -4.34 -22.93 22.44
C ALA A 153 -4.76 -22.87 23.92
N PRO A 154 -5.95 -22.34 24.24
CA PRO A 154 -6.78 -22.84 25.33
C PRO A 154 -8.07 -23.49 24.78
N PRO A 155 -8.76 -24.29 25.61
CA PRO A 155 -9.64 -25.35 25.14
C PRO A 155 -10.97 -24.82 24.61
N SER A 156 -11.52 -25.61 23.67
CA SER A 156 -12.87 -25.49 23.12
C SER A 156 -13.92 -25.31 24.22
N PHE A 157 -14.52 -24.11 24.30
CA PHE A 157 -15.77 -23.90 25.00
C PHE A 157 -16.88 -23.85 23.95
N ASN A 158 -17.60 -24.97 23.84
CA ASN A 158 -18.77 -25.10 22.99
C ASN A 158 -19.96 -24.50 23.74
N GLY A 159 -20.32 -23.26 23.46
CA GLY A 159 -21.43 -22.58 24.12
C GLY A 159 -21.88 -21.32 23.38
N ASN A 160 -22.85 -21.49 22.48
CA ASN A 160 -23.89 -20.54 22.06
C ASN A 160 -23.71 -19.08 22.57
N GLY A 161 -22.86 -18.29 21.90
CA GLY A 161 -22.46 -16.95 22.34
C GLY A 161 -22.26 -16.00 21.17
N GLU A 162 -23.29 -15.83 20.33
CA GLU A 162 -23.21 -14.96 19.14
C GLU A 162 -23.37 -13.45 19.46
N GLU A 163 -23.95 -13.05 20.60
CA GLU A 163 -24.17 -11.61 20.89
C GLU A 163 -23.06 -10.92 21.70
N LEU A 164 -22.34 -11.63 22.59
CA LEU A 164 -21.29 -11.02 23.43
C LEU A 164 -19.94 -10.85 22.71
N GLY A 165 -19.76 -11.52 21.56
CA GLY A 165 -18.53 -11.47 20.78
C GLY A 165 -18.48 -10.29 19.80
N GLU A 166 -19.62 -9.82 19.31
CA GLU A 166 -19.69 -8.77 18.29
C GLU A 166 -19.37 -7.40 18.87
N GLU A 167 -19.96 -7.01 20.01
CA GLU A 167 -19.64 -5.74 20.68
C GLU A 167 -18.16 -5.65 21.09
N ALA A 168 -17.58 -6.74 21.58
CA ALA A 168 -16.16 -6.79 21.95
C ALA A 168 -15.25 -6.64 20.72
N ALA A 169 -15.58 -7.31 19.61
CA ALA A 169 -14.83 -7.23 18.36
C ALA A 169 -14.94 -5.84 17.70
N GLU A 170 -16.11 -5.19 17.77
CA GLU A 170 -16.30 -3.84 17.26
C GLU A 170 -15.47 -2.82 18.05
N VAL A 171 -15.45 -2.91 19.38
CA VAL A 171 -14.64 -2.02 20.23
C VAL A 171 -13.13 -2.21 19.96
N GLU A 172 -12.67 -3.46 19.79
CA GLU A 172 -11.28 -3.73 19.42
C GLU A 172 -10.94 -3.14 18.03
N GLN A 173 -11.83 -3.30 17.05
CA GLN A 173 -11.62 -2.75 15.72
C GLN A 173 -11.60 -1.21 15.72
N GLU A 174 -12.43 -0.56 16.51
CA GLU A 174 -12.41 0.91 16.66
C GLU A 174 -11.10 1.42 17.25
N GLN A 175 -10.54 0.69 18.22
CA GLN A 175 -9.23 1.01 18.78
C GLN A 175 -8.11 0.84 17.75
N ASP A 176 -8.13 -0.25 16.98
CA ASP A 176 -7.18 -0.49 15.88
C ASP A 176 -7.26 0.61 14.82
N ASP A 177 -8.47 1.03 14.43
CA ASP A 177 -8.69 2.08 13.44
C ASP A 177 -8.20 3.45 13.95
N ARG A 178 -8.38 3.75 15.24
CA ARG A 178 -7.82 4.95 15.89
C ARG A 178 -6.29 4.91 15.92
N GLN A 179 -5.68 3.76 16.19
CA GLN A 179 -4.23 3.59 16.14
C GLN A 179 -3.68 3.77 14.72
N LEU A 180 -4.37 3.25 13.71
CA LEU A 180 -3.99 3.48 12.32
C LEU A 180 -4.09 4.96 11.93
N LEU A 181 -5.11 5.65 12.42
CA LEU A 181 -5.26 7.08 12.18
C LEU A 181 -4.10 7.88 12.79
N SER A 182 -3.66 7.56 14.01
CA SER A 182 -2.52 8.24 14.65
C SER A 182 -1.17 7.93 13.99
N LEU A 183 -1.04 6.77 13.32
CA LEU A 183 0.14 6.44 12.52
C LEU A 183 0.17 7.18 11.17
N VAL A 184 -0.99 7.42 10.57
CA VAL A 184 -1.10 8.06 9.24
C VAL A 184 -1.08 9.58 9.33
N VAL A 185 -1.70 10.13 10.37
CA VAL A 185 -1.81 11.57 10.57
C VAL A 185 -0.77 12.00 11.60
N GLU A 186 0.26 12.69 11.13
CA GLU A 186 1.27 13.27 12.00
C GLU A 186 0.65 14.28 12.97
N GLU A 187 1.12 14.24 14.23
CA GLU A 187 0.70 15.17 15.28
C GLU A 187 -0.83 15.25 15.41
N LEU A 188 -1.53 14.10 15.29
CA LEU A 188 -2.99 14.01 15.25
C LEU A 188 -3.67 14.77 16.41
N GLU A 189 -3.16 14.59 17.64
CA GLU A 189 -3.69 15.24 18.85
C GLU A 189 -3.45 16.76 18.85
N GLU A 190 -2.35 17.23 18.25
CA GLU A 190 -2.06 18.67 18.16
C GLU A 190 -2.87 19.33 17.04
N ARG A 191 -3.15 18.59 15.97
CA ARG A 191 -3.96 19.05 14.83
C ARG A 191 -5.45 19.10 15.15
N PHE A 192 -5.93 18.19 15.99
CA PHE A 192 -7.32 18.12 16.45
C PHE A 192 -7.37 18.16 17.98
N PRO A 193 -7.09 19.31 18.61
CA PRO A 193 -7.04 19.40 20.06
C PRO A 193 -8.44 19.55 20.68
N GLY A 194 -8.59 18.99 21.89
CA GLY A 194 -9.79 19.17 22.71
C GLY A 194 -11.01 18.38 22.23
N GLU A 195 -12.17 18.69 22.81
CA GLU A 195 -13.43 17.96 22.58
C GLU A 195 -13.93 18.07 21.13
N GLU A 196 -13.78 19.25 20.51
CA GLU A 196 -14.12 19.44 19.09
C GLU A 196 -13.20 18.62 18.16
N GLY A 197 -11.94 18.44 18.55
CA GLY A 197 -10.97 17.63 17.83
C GLY A 197 -11.28 16.13 17.88
N GLU A 198 -11.64 15.62 19.05
CA GLU A 198 -12.12 14.24 19.20
C GLU A 198 -13.38 13.98 18.36
N ALA A 199 -14.34 14.92 18.35
CA ALA A 199 -15.52 14.81 17.52
C ALA A 199 -15.20 14.77 16.00
N MET A 200 -14.14 15.47 15.56
CA MET A 200 -13.65 15.40 14.18
C MET A 200 -13.00 14.04 13.87
N ILE A 201 -12.21 13.50 14.80
CA ILE A 201 -11.62 12.15 14.68
C ILE A 201 -12.72 11.10 14.55
N ASP A 202 -13.74 11.17 15.39
CA ASP A 202 -14.91 10.28 15.30
C ASP A 202 -15.64 10.46 13.96
N SER A 203 -15.80 11.70 13.51
CA SER A 203 -16.39 11.98 12.20
C SER A 203 -15.57 11.38 11.06
N ILE A 204 -14.24 11.37 11.12
CA ILE A 204 -13.37 10.76 10.11
C ILE A 204 -13.65 9.26 10.02
N LEU A 205 -13.63 8.57 11.17
CA LEU A 205 -13.87 7.13 11.23
C LEU A 205 -15.29 6.80 10.77
N GLN A 206 -16.28 7.59 11.18
CA GLN A 206 -17.67 7.40 10.76
C GLN A 206 -17.84 7.57 9.25
N ILE A 207 -17.22 8.60 8.64
CA ILE A 207 -17.28 8.79 7.18
C ILE A 207 -16.80 7.55 6.43
N ILE A 208 -15.73 6.92 6.91
CA ILE A 208 -15.14 5.75 6.26
C ILE A 208 -16.04 4.53 6.48
N LYS A 209 -16.50 4.29 7.71
CA LYS A 209 -17.43 3.19 8.05
C LYS A 209 -18.72 3.28 7.24
N ASP A 210 -19.36 4.45 7.20
CA ASP A 210 -20.58 4.70 6.41
C ASP A 210 -20.35 4.33 4.94
N ALA A 211 -19.22 4.75 4.38
CA ALA A 211 -18.92 4.46 3.00
C ALA A 211 -18.70 2.97 2.73
N TYR A 212 -18.16 2.20 3.69
CA TYR A 212 -18.09 0.74 3.58
C TYR A 212 -19.45 0.07 3.76
N GLN A 213 -20.33 0.63 4.59
CA GLN A 213 -21.70 0.15 4.75
C GLN A 213 -22.51 0.38 3.46
N ASP A 214 -22.32 1.53 2.79
CA ASP A 214 -22.92 1.83 1.48
C ASP A 214 -22.48 0.84 0.38
N LEU A 215 -21.33 0.18 0.54
CA LEU A 215 -20.86 -0.87 -0.37
C LEU A 215 -21.53 -2.22 -0.11
N ARG A 216 -22.09 -2.44 1.08
CA ARG A 216 -22.81 -3.66 1.39
C ARG A 216 -24.13 -3.59 0.62
N PRO A 217 -24.40 -4.54 -0.29
CA PRO A 217 -25.67 -4.54 -1.01
C PRO A 217 -26.80 -4.60 0.03
N SER A 218 -27.71 -3.63 0.00
CA SER A 218 -28.97 -3.70 0.71
C SER A 218 -29.65 -4.99 0.28
N ASN A 219 -29.70 -5.97 1.17
CA ASN A 219 -30.30 -7.27 0.93
C ASN A 219 -31.83 -7.14 1.03
N GLU A 220 -32.43 -6.19 0.32
CA GLU A 220 -33.87 -5.96 0.24
C GLU A 220 -34.24 -5.34 -1.11
N ASP A 221 -34.60 -6.19 -2.07
CA ASP A 221 -35.59 -5.86 -3.10
C ASP A 221 -36.73 -6.90 -3.02
N PRO A 222 -37.80 -6.67 -2.24
CA PRO A 222 -39.00 -7.48 -2.32
C PRO A 222 -39.99 -6.82 -3.27
N HIS A 223 -39.91 -7.11 -4.57
CA HIS A 223 -41.05 -7.30 -5.48
C HIS A 223 -40.60 -7.29 -6.95
N ILE A 224 -40.28 -8.48 -7.49
CA ILE A 224 -40.57 -8.76 -8.90
C ILE A 224 -41.83 -9.62 -8.93
N THR A 225 -42.96 -8.95 -9.15
CA THR A 225 -44.22 -9.58 -9.50
C THR A 225 -44.02 -10.36 -10.80
N THR A 226 -44.23 -11.68 -10.70
CA THR A 226 -44.30 -12.63 -11.80
C THR A 226 -45.34 -12.17 -12.84
N LEU A 227 -44.89 -11.73 -14.01
CA LEU A 227 -45.75 -11.66 -15.19
C LEU A 227 -45.35 -12.78 -16.15
N ASN A 228 -45.95 -13.94 -15.93
CA ASN A 228 -46.08 -14.98 -16.94
C ASN A 228 -46.98 -14.44 -18.06
N GLY A 229 -46.36 -13.97 -19.15
CA GLY A 229 -47.03 -13.56 -20.38
C GLY A 229 -46.85 -14.62 -21.46
N THR A 230 -47.91 -15.38 -21.67
CA THR A 230 -48.12 -16.41 -22.72
C THR A 230 -47.79 -15.91 -24.12
N LEU A 231 -47.05 -16.70 -24.90
CA LEU A 231 -46.82 -16.50 -26.33
C LEU A 231 -48.05 -16.98 -27.12
N PRO A 232 -48.68 -16.19 -28.01
CA PRO A 232 -49.62 -16.73 -28.98
C PRO A 232 -48.88 -17.23 -30.23
N THR A 233 -49.43 -18.34 -30.73
CA THR A 233 -49.14 -19.15 -31.93
C THR A 233 -48.60 -18.42 -33.15
#